data_AF-A0A834CMS6-F1
#
_entry.id   AF-A0A834CMS6-F1
#
_cell.length_a   1.000
_cell.length_b   1.000
_cell.length_c   1.000
_cell.angle_alpha   90.00
_cell.angle_beta   90.00
_cell.angle_gamma   90.00
#
_symmetry.space_group_name_H-M   'P 1'
#
loop_
_entity.id
_entity.type
_entity.pdbx_description
1 polymer ?
#
loop_
_entity_poly.entity_id
_entity_poly.type
_entity_poly.pdbx_seq_one_letter_code
_entity_poly.pdbx_strand_id
1 'polypeptide(L)'
;MARKLQTPLALFSLLMVALFTGSKAGVISVYWGQNGNEGSLADTCATGNYGIVNIAFLVTFGNGQNPQMNLAGHCDPSTNGCTGLSNDIRACQNQGIKVMLSLGGGAGSYSLSSAEDARSVANYLWNNFLGGQSSSRPLGDAVLDGIDFDIEGGTT
;
A
#
# COMPACT_ATOMS: atom_id res chain seq x y z
N MET A 1 60.12 8.07 -17.84
CA MET A 1 59.69 7.23 -16.69
C MET A 1 58.45 7.85 -16.07
N ALA A 2 57.24 7.41 -16.42
CA ALA A 2 55.99 7.97 -15.85
C ALA A 2 54.89 6.93 -15.55
N ARG A 3 55.13 5.64 -15.84
CA ARG A 3 54.11 4.58 -15.74
C ARG A 3 53.78 4.09 -14.31
N LYS A 4 54.61 4.38 -13.30
CA LYS A 4 54.44 3.80 -11.96
C LYS A 4 53.32 4.42 -11.12
N LEU A 5 52.85 5.62 -11.45
CA LEU A 5 51.83 6.34 -10.66
C LEU A 5 50.39 6.19 -11.18
N GLN A 6 50.20 5.66 -12.39
CA GLN A 6 48.86 5.47 -12.98
C GLN A 6 48.11 4.25 -12.41
N THR A 7 48.82 3.18 -12.07
CA THR A 7 48.27 1.95 -11.48
C THR A 7 47.60 2.15 -10.11
N PRO A 8 48.19 2.85 -9.12
CA PRO A 8 47.55 3.05 -7.81
C PRO A 8 46.31 3.95 -7.89
N LEU A 9 46.30 4.91 -8.83
CA LEU A 9 45.17 5.82 -9.02
C LEU A 9 43.96 5.07 -9.60
N ALA A 10 44.18 4.22 -10.61
CA ALA A 10 43.12 3.38 -11.18
C ALA A 10 42.55 2.38 -10.16
N LEU A 11 43.40 1.81 -9.31
CA LEU A 11 42.98 0.89 -8.24
C LEU A 11 42.15 1.62 -7.18
N PHE A 12 42.54 2.84 -6.81
CA PHE A 12 41.80 3.68 -5.87
C PHE A 12 40.44 4.11 -6.44
N SER A 13 40.37 4.49 -7.72
CA SER A 13 39.10 4.79 -8.40
C SER A 13 38.17 3.59 -8.45
N LEU A 14 38.69 2.38 -8.73
CA LEU A 14 37.90 1.15 -8.73
C LEU A 14 37.39 0.79 -7.32
N LEU A 15 38.20 1.03 -6.28
CA LEU A 15 37.82 0.83 -4.87
C LEU A 15 36.71 1.81 -4.45
N MET A 16 36.78 3.07 -4.87
CA MET A 16 35.74 4.07 -4.60
C MET A 16 34.42 3.68 -5.28
N VAL A 17 34.46 3.24 -6.55
CA VAL A 17 33.27 2.72 -7.27
C VAL A 17 32.67 1.48 -6.58
N ALA A 18 33.50 0.61 -6.01
CA ALA A 18 33.05 -0.54 -5.21
C ALA A 18 32.51 -0.15 -3.82
N LEU A 19 32.95 0.96 -3.23
CA LEU A 19 32.42 1.51 -1.98
C LEU A 19 31.11 2.29 -2.19
N PHE A 20 30.84 2.74 -3.42
CA PHE A 20 29.52 3.22 -3.87
C PHE A 20 28.54 2.08 -4.18
N THR A 21 28.73 0.87 -3.63
CA THR A 21 27.63 -0.08 -3.49
C THR A 21 26.55 0.61 -2.67
N GLY A 22 25.53 1.12 -3.36
CA GLY A 22 24.51 1.98 -2.80
C GLY A 22 23.99 1.38 -1.50
N SER A 23 24.05 2.17 -0.42
CA SER A 23 23.24 1.88 0.75
C SER A 23 21.81 1.73 0.26
N LYS A 24 21.19 0.56 0.45
CA LYS A 24 19.76 0.41 0.22
C LYS A 24 19.08 1.23 1.30
N ALA A 25 18.83 2.50 1.02
CA ALA A 25 18.01 3.33 1.87
C ALA A 25 16.69 2.59 2.10
N GLY A 26 16.24 2.55 3.36
CA GLY A 26 14.94 1.97 3.69
C GLY A 26 13.82 2.74 2.98
N VAL A 27 12.72 2.05 2.70
CA VAL A 27 11.51 2.68 2.20
C VAL A 27 10.67 3.13 3.39
N ILE A 28 10.21 4.38 3.39
CA ILE A 28 9.23 4.85 4.38
C ILE A 28 7.85 4.42 3.88
N SER A 29 7.12 3.71 4.75
CA SER A 29 5.72 3.34 4.57
C SER A 29 4.85 4.19 5.49
N VAL A 30 3.69 4.62 5.02
CA VAL A 30 2.74 5.43 5.80
C VAL A 30 1.33 4.86 5.70
N TYR A 31 0.57 4.97 6.79
CA TYR A 31 -0.87 4.72 6.79
C TYR A 31 -1.62 6.01 6.48
N TRP A 32 -2.62 5.92 5.61
CA TRP A 32 -3.50 7.02 5.22
C TRP A 32 -4.95 6.55 5.24
N GLY A 33 -5.88 7.40 5.67
CA GLY A 33 -7.32 7.17 5.53
C GLY A 33 -8.12 7.24 6.83
N GLN A 34 -7.47 7.39 7.99
CA GLN A 34 -8.16 7.39 9.29
C GLN A 34 -8.37 8.78 9.90
N ASN A 35 -8.02 9.85 9.18
CA ASN A 35 -8.32 11.21 9.61
C ASN A 35 -8.61 12.10 8.39
N GLY A 36 -9.85 12.59 8.24
CA GLY A 36 -10.24 13.44 7.11
C GLY A 36 -9.47 14.76 6.97
N ASN A 37 -8.67 15.14 7.98
CA ASN A 37 -7.80 16.33 7.95
C ASN A 37 -6.35 16.02 7.56
N GLU A 38 -6.00 14.78 7.20
CA GLU A 38 -4.63 14.36 6.88
C GLU A 38 -4.19 14.70 5.44
N GLY A 39 -5.05 15.38 4.68
CA GLY A 39 -4.83 15.68 3.26
C GLY A 39 -5.28 14.54 2.35
N SER A 40 -5.32 14.81 1.03
CA SER A 40 -5.69 13.78 0.06
C SER A 40 -4.62 12.69 -0.07
N LEU A 41 -4.99 11.55 -0.66
CA LEU A 41 -4.02 10.50 -0.99
C LEU A 41 -3.00 11.02 -2.01
N ALA A 42 -3.45 11.81 -3.00
CA ALA A 42 -2.57 12.45 -3.96
C ALA A 42 -1.56 13.41 -3.30
N ASP A 43 -1.99 14.24 -2.34
CA ASP A 43 -1.11 15.15 -1.60
C ASP A 43 -0.07 14.36 -0.79
N THR A 44 -0.50 13.29 -0.12
CA THR A 44 0.38 12.38 0.64
C THR A 44 1.50 11.84 -0.25
N CYS A 45 1.16 11.37 -1.45
CA CYS A 45 2.14 10.87 -2.41
C CYS A 45 3.03 11.97 -2.99
N ALA A 46 2.47 13.16 -3.26
CA ALA A 46 3.21 14.30 -3.80
C ALA A 46 4.26 14.87 -2.83
N THR A 47 4.24 14.48 -1.55
CA THR A 47 5.31 14.85 -0.59
C THR A 47 6.68 14.30 -1.00
N GLY A 48 6.74 13.21 -1.76
CA GLY A 48 7.98 12.52 -2.13
C GLY A 48 8.66 11.80 -0.97
N ASN A 49 8.01 11.70 0.20
CA ASN A 49 8.60 11.11 1.41
C ASN A 49 8.42 9.59 1.50
N TYR A 50 7.44 9.03 0.80
CA TYR A 50 6.98 7.66 1.01
C TYR A 50 7.20 6.81 -0.25
N GLY A 51 7.60 5.56 -0.08
CA GLY A 51 7.59 4.58 -1.17
C GLY A 51 6.45 3.58 -1.09
N ILE A 52 5.74 3.52 0.05
CA ILE A 52 4.55 2.70 0.25
C ILE A 52 3.50 3.54 1.01
N VAL A 53 2.25 3.46 0.57
CA VAL A 53 1.09 4.02 1.27
C VAL A 53 0.07 2.89 1.50
N ASN A 54 -0.29 2.68 2.76
CA ASN A 54 -1.29 1.73 3.19
C ASN A 54 -2.62 2.46 3.39
N ILE A 55 -3.60 2.21 2.52
CA ILE A 55 -4.96 2.73 2.66
C ILE A 55 -5.64 1.96 3.79
N ALA A 56 -5.94 2.67 4.87
CA ALA A 56 -6.48 2.15 6.11
C ALA A 56 -7.96 2.57 6.27
N PHE A 57 -8.93 1.66 6.42
CA PHE A 57 -8.82 0.20 6.51
C PHE A 57 -10.03 -0.52 5.91
N LEU A 58 -9.86 -1.80 5.54
CA LEU A 58 -10.96 -2.77 5.51
C LEU A 58 -11.21 -3.28 6.94
N VAL A 59 -12.15 -2.64 7.64
CA VAL A 59 -12.40 -2.82 9.08
C VAL A 59 -13.32 -3.99 9.43
N THR A 60 -14.05 -4.52 8.46
CA THR A 60 -14.94 -5.68 8.66
C THR A 60 -14.71 -6.68 7.54
N PHE A 61 -14.48 -7.96 7.87
CA PHE A 61 -14.41 -9.06 6.92
C PHE A 61 -14.44 -10.43 7.62
N GLY A 62 -14.71 -11.49 6.83
CA GLY A 62 -14.71 -12.87 7.30
C GLY A 62 -15.88 -13.19 8.24
N ASN A 63 -15.97 -14.45 8.66
CA ASN A 63 -17.06 -15.02 9.45
C ASN A 63 -18.45 -14.76 8.83
N GLY A 64 -18.55 -14.83 7.50
CA GLY A 64 -19.79 -14.59 6.75
C GLY A 64 -20.25 -13.13 6.72
N GLN A 65 -19.46 -12.18 7.23
CA GLN A 65 -19.79 -10.77 7.17
C GLN A 65 -19.57 -10.21 5.76
N ASN A 66 -20.37 -9.21 5.38
CA ASN A 66 -20.09 -8.39 4.21
C ASN A 66 -18.89 -7.49 4.51
N PRO A 67 -17.83 -7.51 3.69
CA PRO A 67 -16.68 -6.68 3.99
C PRO A 67 -16.99 -5.18 3.91
N GLN A 68 -16.45 -4.41 4.85
CA GLN A 68 -16.68 -2.97 4.93
C GLN A 68 -15.36 -2.22 5.10
N MET A 69 -15.23 -1.15 4.33
CA MET A 69 -14.13 -0.21 4.41
C MET A 69 -14.55 1.02 5.19
N ASN A 70 -13.60 1.62 5.91
CA ASN A 70 -13.78 2.90 6.57
C ASN A 70 -12.60 3.80 6.23
N LEU A 71 -12.87 4.99 5.69
CA LEU A 71 -11.88 6.02 5.37
C LEU A 71 -12.17 7.32 6.13
N ALA A 72 -12.65 7.19 7.37
CA ALA A 72 -13.01 8.28 8.26
C ALA A 72 -13.81 9.38 7.54
N GLY A 73 -13.25 10.58 7.44
CA GLY A 73 -13.90 11.75 6.85
C GLY A 73 -13.60 11.99 5.37
N HIS A 74 -12.84 11.12 4.70
CA HIS A 74 -12.42 11.35 3.30
C HIS A 74 -13.55 11.12 2.30
N CYS A 75 -14.27 10.01 2.46
CA CYS A 75 -15.39 9.62 1.59
C CYS A 75 -16.18 8.49 2.24
N ASP A 76 -17.36 8.20 1.71
CA ASP A 76 -18.22 7.11 2.19
C ASP A 76 -18.25 5.94 1.19
N PRO A 77 -17.65 4.79 1.52
CA PRO A 77 -17.68 3.61 0.65
C PRO A 77 -19.07 3.01 0.46
N SER A 78 -19.98 3.19 1.43
CA SER A 78 -21.32 2.56 1.41
C SER A 78 -22.24 3.17 0.34
N THR A 79 -21.94 4.39 -0.11
CA THR A 79 -22.65 5.12 -1.16
C THR A 79 -21.89 5.16 -2.48
N ASN A 80 -20.82 4.36 -2.63
CA ASN A 80 -19.83 4.45 -3.72
C ASN A 80 -19.14 5.83 -3.80
N GLY A 81 -19.13 6.61 -2.71
CA GLY A 81 -18.51 7.94 -2.68
C GLY A 81 -16.99 7.92 -2.78
N CYS A 82 -16.35 6.76 -2.60
CA CYS A 82 -14.90 6.61 -2.62
C CYS A 82 -14.31 6.23 -3.99
N THR A 83 -15.13 6.06 -5.03
CA THR A 83 -14.62 5.62 -6.34
C THR A 83 -13.67 6.63 -7.00
N GLY A 84 -13.75 7.90 -6.60
CA GLY A 84 -12.84 8.96 -7.06
C GLY A 84 -11.38 8.74 -6.66
N LEU A 85 -11.12 7.97 -5.58
CA LEU A 85 -9.76 7.67 -5.11
C LEU A 85 -8.92 6.90 -6.13
N SER A 86 -9.53 6.26 -7.13
CA SER A 86 -8.79 5.65 -8.24
C SER A 86 -7.84 6.60 -8.94
N ASN A 87 -8.18 7.89 -9.03
CA ASN A 87 -7.28 8.89 -9.63
C ASN A 87 -6.06 9.14 -8.76
N ASP A 88 -6.25 9.28 -7.45
CA ASP A 88 -5.17 9.49 -6.48
C ASP A 88 -4.25 8.27 -6.39
N ILE A 89 -4.82 7.07 -6.38
CA ILE A 89 -4.07 5.80 -6.42
C ILE A 89 -3.15 5.78 -7.64
N ARG A 90 -3.68 6.09 -8.83
CA ARG A 90 -2.87 6.17 -10.05
C ARG A 90 -1.81 7.28 -9.99
N ALA A 91 -2.13 8.42 -9.38
CA ALA A 91 -1.18 9.51 -9.19
C ALA A 91 0.01 9.08 -8.31
N CYS A 92 -0.22 8.30 -7.26
CA CYS A 92 0.82 7.68 -6.45
C CYS A 92 1.63 6.65 -7.25
N GLN A 93 0.96 5.73 -7.93
CA GLN A 93 1.60 4.66 -8.69
C GLN A 93 2.48 5.19 -9.83
N ASN A 94 2.06 6.26 -10.50
CA ASN A 94 2.85 6.94 -11.52
C ASN A 94 4.15 7.57 -10.99
N GLN A 95 4.25 7.80 -9.67
CA GLN A 95 5.46 8.25 -8.99
C GLN A 95 6.32 7.09 -8.48
N GLY A 96 5.93 5.84 -8.76
CA GLY A 96 6.61 4.64 -8.28
C GLY A 96 6.26 4.26 -6.84
N ILE A 97 5.28 4.92 -6.22
CA ILE A 97 4.82 4.63 -4.87
C ILE A 97 3.85 3.45 -4.91
N LYS A 98 4.07 2.48 -4.03
CA LYS A 98 3.17 1.33 -3.88
C LYS A 98 1.96 1.70 -3.04
N VAL A 99 0.77 1.38 -3.53
CA VAL A 99 -0.47 1.64 -2.81
C VAL A 99 -1.12 0.32 -2.44
N MET A 100 -1.23 0.05 -1.14
CA MET A 100 -1.75 -1.20 -0.58
C MET A 100 -3.09 -0.94 0.12
N LEU A 101 -3.97 -1.93 0.18
CA LEU A 101 -5.11 -1.91 1.09
C LEU A 101 -4.71 -2.60 2.39
N SER A 102 -4.89 -1.92 3.51
CA SER A 102 -4.69 -2.52 4.83
C SER A 102 -5.97 -3.14 5.38
N LEU A 103 -5.85 -4.37 5.86
CA LEU A 103 -6.93 -5.12 6.51
C LEU A 103 -6.80 -5.02 8.02
N GLY A 104 -7.92 -4.80 8.71
CA GLY A 104 -7.98 -4.85 10.16
C GLY A 104 -7.89 -3.48 10.80
N GLY A 105 -6.78 -3.21 11.49
CA GLY A 105 -6.57 -2.06 12.37
C GLY A 105 -7.13 -2.29 13.79
N GLY A 106 -6.75 -1.43 14.74
CA GLY A 106 -7.10 -1.59 16.16
C GLY A 106 -8.59 -1.48 16.51
N ALA A 107 -9.45 -1.08 15.55
CA ALA A 107 -10.91 -1.07 15.69
C ALA A 107 -11.57 -1.69 14.46
N GLY A 108 -12.41 -2.72 14.67
CA GLY A 108 -13.09 -3.41 13.58
C GLY A 108 -13.76 -4.71 14.04
N SER A 109 -14.36 -5.42 13.09
CA SER A 109 -14.98 -6.74 13.29
C SER A 109 -14.48 -7.72 12.23
N TYR A 110 -13.37 -8.39 12.53
CA TYR A 110 -12.72 -9.29 11.58
C TYR A 110 -12.24 -10.57 12.24
N SER A 111 -12.47 -11.70 11.56
CA SER A 111 -11.94 -13.02 11.91
C SER A 111 -12.11 -13.96 10.72
N LEU A 112 -11.25 -14.97 10.60
CA LEU A 112 -11.39 -16.02 9.59
C LEU A 112 -11.83 -17.30 10.27
N SER A 113 -13.07 -17.72 10.03
CA SER A 113 -13.70 -18.86 10.70
C SER A 113 -13.23 -20.23 10.18
N SER A 114 -12.65 -20.27 8.97
CA SER A 114 -12.20 -21.48 8.30
C SER A 114 -11.25 -21.16 7.13
N ALA A 115 -10.61 -22.18 6.56
CA ALA A 115 -9.83 -22.03 5.33
C ALA A 115 -10.72 -21.61 4.13
N GLU A 116 -11.97 -22.08 4.10
CA GLU A 116 -12.95 -21.72 3.09
C GLU A 116 -13.34 -20.24 3.19
N ASP A 117 -13.54 -19.74 4.41
CA ASP A 117 -13.79 -18.32 4.69
C ASP A 117 -12.59 -17.46 4.28
N ALA A 118 -11.36 -17.90 4.59
CA ALA A 118 -10.14 -17.24 4.13
C ALA A 118 -10.05 -17.15 2.59
N ARG A 119 -10.42 -18.22 1.87
CA ARG A 119 -10.49 -18.19 0.39
C ARG A 119 -11.57 -17.24 -0.10
N SER A 120 -12.72 -17.17 0.58
CA SER A 120 -13.80 -16.24 0.26
C SER A 120 -13.33 -14.78 0.38
N VAL A 121 -12.67 -14.44 1.49
CA VAL A 121 -12.10 -13.10 1.70
C VAL A 121 -11.03 -12.80 0.66
N ALA A 122 -10.12 -13.74 0.36
CA ALA A 122 -9.10 -13.56 -0.67
C ALA A 122 -9.71 -13.29 -2.06
N ASN A 123 -10.76 -14.02 -2.44
CA ASN A 123 -11.49 -13.79 -3.69
C ASN A 123 -12.18 -12.42 -3.71
N TYR A 124 -12.77 -12.00 -2.60
CA TYR A 124 -13.34 -10.66 -2.47
C TYR A 124 -12.28 -9.57 -2.68
N LEU A 125 -11.12 -9.67 -2.03
CA LEU A 125 -10.02 -8.72 -2.18
C LEU A 125 -9.51 -8.68 -3.62
N TRP A 126 -9.32 -9.85 -4.23
CA TRP A 126 -8.86 -9.97 -5.61
C TRP A 126 -9.79 -9.22 -6.58
N ASN A 127 -11.09 -9.45 -6.46
CA ASN A 127 -12.09 -8.91 -7.38
C ASN A 127 -12.42 -7.43 -7.17
N ASN A 128 -12.33 -6.94 -5.92
CA ASN A 128 -12.75 -5.59 -5.58
C ASN A 128 -11.60 -4.57 -5.51
N PHE A 129 -10.36 -5.02 -5.31
CA PHE A 129 -9.21 -4.12 -5.09
C PHE A 129 -7.98 -4.45 -5.94
N LEU A 130 -7.83 -5.70 -6.38
CA LEU A 130 -6.69 -6.14 -7.18
C LEU A 130 -7.12 -6.39 -8.65
N GLY A 131 -6.45 -7.33 -9.33
CA GLY A 131 -6.60 -7.58 -10.76
C GLY A 131 -7.85 -8.38 -11.19
N GLY A 132 -8.72 -8.75 -10.24
CA GLY A 132 -10.00 -9.34 -10.54
C GLY A 132 -11.04 -8.32 -11.01
N GLN A 133 -12.27 -8.77 -11.20
CA GLN A 133 -13.35 -7.94 -11.73
C GLN A 133 -14.55 -7.91 -10.78
N SER A 134 -15.12 -6.72 -10.62
CA SER A 134 -16.32 -6.46 -9.83
C SER A 134 -17.03 -5.23 -10.40
N SER A 135 -18.37 -5.25 -10.42
CA SER A 135 -19.17 -4.11 -10.86
C SER A 135 -19.23 -2.97 -9.84
N SER A 136 -18.77 -3.20 -8.61
CA SER A 136 -18.91 -2.28 -7.48
C SER A 136 -17.63 -2.25 -6.64
N ARG A 137 -16.52 -1.84 -7.29
CA ARG A 137 -15.22 -1.71 -6.62
C ARG A 137 -15.20 -0.49 -5.68
N PRO A 138 -14.92 -0.65 -4.37
CA PRO A 138 -15.09 0.43 -3.41
C PRO A 138 -14.22 1.67 -3.65
N LEU A 139 -13.02 1.48 -4.21
CA LEU A 139 -12.08 2.56 -4.54
C LEU A 139 -12.09 2.93 -6.03
N GLY A 140 -13.02 2.37 -6.81
CA GLY A 140 -13.09 2.52 -8.26
C GLY A 140 -12.25 1.51 -9.04
N ASP A 141 -11.88 1.86 -10.26
CA ASP A 141 -11.25 0.98 -11.25
C ASP A 141 -9.73 0.80 -11.08
N ALA A 142 -9.08 1.53 -10.17
CA ALA A 142 -7.67 1.33 -9.88
C ALA A 142 -7.38 -0.07 -9.30
N VAL A 143 -6.21 -0.60 -9.65
CA VAL A 143 -5.69 -1.88 -9.17
C VAL A 143 -4.59 -1.57 -8.16
N LEU A 144 -4.80 -1.98 -6.91
CA LEU A 144 -3.80 -1.80 -5.85
C LEU A 144 -2.60 -2.72 -6.05
N ASP A 145 -1.45 -2.30 -5.52
CA ASP A 145 -0.19 -3.03 -5.61
C ASP A 145 -0.15 -4.25 -4.69
N GLY A 146 -1.00 -4.29 -3.64
CA GLY A 146 -1.03 -5.39 -2.70
C GLY A 146 -2.00 -5.20 -1.55
N ILE A 147 -1.91 -6.14 -0.62
CA ILE A 147 -2.69 -6.20 0.63
C ILE A 147 -1.72 -6.16 1.80
N ASP A 148 -2.00 -5.31 2.76
CA ASP A 148 -1.32 -5.17 4.03
C ASP A 148 -2.16 -5.83 5.14
N PHE A 149 -1.52 -6.57 6.04
CA PHE A 149 -2.19 -7.37 7.07
C PHE A 149 -1.92 -6.75 8.44
N ASP A 150 -2.78 -5.82 8.84
CA ASP A 150 -2.74 -5.17 10.16
C ASP A 150 -3.75 -5.82 11.12
N ILE A 151 -3.49 -7.09 11.45
CA ILE A 151 -4.40 -7.92 12.25
C ILE A 151 -4.06 -7.76 13.73
N GLU A 152 -4.80 -6.89 14.43
CA GLU A 152 -4.55 -6.55 15.84
C GLU A 152 -5.51 -7.24 16.83
N GLY A 153 -6.50 -7.98 16.33
CA GLY A 153 -7.52 -8.66 17.14
C GLY A 153 -8.21 -9.81 16.42
N GLY A 154 -9.35 -10.25 16.96
CA GLY A 154 -10.12 -11.38 16.43
C GLY A 154 -10.04 -12.63 17.31
N THR A 155 -10.11 -13.81 16.69
CA THR A 155 -10.13 -15.10 17.38
C THR A 155 -8.73 -15.56 17.78
N THR A 156 -8.63 -16.21 18.95
CA THR A 156 -7.48 -17.04 19.34
C THR A 156 -7.62 -18.47 18.84
#